data_AF-A0A183P4U3-F1
#
_entry.id   AF-A0A183P4U3-F1
#
_cell.length_a   1.000
_cell.length_b   1.000
_cell.length_c   1.000
_cell.angle_alpha   90.00
_cell.angle_beta   90.00
_cell.angle_gamma   90.00
#
_symmetry.space_group_name_H-M   'P 1'
#
loop_
_entity.id
_entity.type
_entity.pdbx_description
1 polymer ?
#
loop_
_entity_poly.entity_id
_entity_poly.type
_entity_poly.pdbx_seq_one_letter_code
_entity_poly.pdbx_strand_id
1 'polypeptide(L)'
;MERHGRTGTQKRKWRKISNLCELNKLVIGGTIFPYRRMHRATWISPDHTTENQIGHICINKKFRRTMVDVRSRRGGDIASDHHLVVSNSKLKLKKNWTTGQTALQMFNTAVLRHTNKLNEFKTALNNRFQALQDQLKEQETTMEDNWRSIKEALTSTCQEVLASRSTTIRNDFYRNTGQDQSKEEQEDRN
;
A
#
# COMPACT_ATOMS: atom_id res chain seq x y z
N MET A 1 -20.33 14.00 -23.90
CA MET A 1 -20.87 15.11 -23.08
C MET A 1 -22.39 15.06 -23.21
N GLU A 2 -23.09 14.41 -22.27
CA GLU A 2 -24.57 14.43 -22.25
C GLU A 2 -25.07 15.60 -21.40
N ARG A 3 -25.86 16.47 -22.03
CA ARG A 3 -26.44 17.68 -21.43
C ARG A 3 -27.89 17.43 -21.06
N HIS A 4 -28.19 17.04 -19.82
CA HIS A 4 -29.55 17.16 -19.27
C HIS A 4 -29.54 17.80 -17.87
N GLY A 5 -30.39 18.82 -17.68
CA GLY A 5 -31.07 19.15 -16.43
C GLY A 5 -30.28 19.66 -15.21
N ARG A 6 -29.14 20.34 -15.34
CA ARG A 6 -28.46 20.93 -14.16
C ARG A 6 -28.91 22.37 -13.91
N THR A 7 -29.37 22.66 -12.69
CA THR A 7 -29.64 24.03 -12.19
C THR A 7 -28.38 24.91 -12.25
N GLY A 8 -28.53 26.24 -12.26
CA GLY A 8 -27.40 27.17 -12.41
C GLY A 8 -26.31 27.02 -11.34
N THR A 9 -26.70 26.69 -10.10
CA THR A 9 -25.82 26.41 -8.96
C THR A 9 -25.05 25.10 -9.12
N GLN A 10 -25.74 24.03 -9.53
CA GLN A 10 -25.15 22.72 -9.84
C GLN A 10 -24.09 22.86 -10.94
N LYS A 11 -24.39 23.58 -12.03
CA LYS A 11 -23.43 23.86 -13.12
C LYS A 11 -22.19 24.61 -12.64
N ARG A 12 -22.34 25.61 -11.75
CA ARG A 12 -21.19 26.32 -11.15
C ARG A 12 -20.31 25.39 -10.31
N LYS A 13 -20.90 24.52 -9.48
CA LYS A 13 -20.16 23.55 -8.65
C LYS A 13 -19.39 22.54 -9.51
N TRP A 14 -20.03 22.00 -10.54
CA TRP A 14 -19.38 21.12 -11.52
C TRP A 14 -18.21 21.78 -12.26
N ARG A 15 -18.35 23.06 -12.60
CA ARG A 15 -17.27 23.81 -13.22
C ARG A 15 -16.07 23.98 -12.28
N LYS A 16 -16.30 24.24 -11.00
CA LYS A 16 -15.23 24.34 -10.00
C LYS A 16 -14.45 23.03 -9.86
N ILE A 17 -15.14 21.90 -9.70
CA ILE A 17 -14.45 20.60 -9.56
C ILE A 17 -13.73 20.19 -10.85
N SER A 18 -14.31 20.50 -12.00
CA SER A 18 -13.64 20.27 -13.29
C SER A 18 -12.35 21.09 -13.42
N ASN A 19 -12.39 22.37 -13.07
CA ASN A 19 -11.22 23.24 -13.11
C ASN A 19 -10.13 22.77 -12.12
N LEU A 20 -10.52 22.39 -10.90
CA LEU A 20 -9.61 21.82 -9.91
C LEU A 20 -8.91 20.57 -10.45
N CYS A 21 -9.67 19.66 -11.07
CA CYS A 21 -9.11 18.45 -11.66
C CYS A 21 -8.17 18.75 -12.83
N GLU A 22 -8.52 19.70 -13.68
CA GLU A 22 -7.68 20.05 -14.83
C GLU A 22 -6.34 20.65 -14.39
N LEU A 23 -6.36 21.62 -13.46
CA LEU A 23 -5.17 22.25 -12.91
C LEU A 23 -4.22 21.26 -12.23
N ASN A 24 -4.77 20.25 -11.54
CA ASN A 24 -3.99 19.30 -10.75
C ASN A 24 -3.73 17.96 -11.45
N LYS A 25 -3.99 17.87 -12.78
CA LYS A 25 -3.84 16.64 -13.56
C LYS A 25 -4.59 15.46 -12.90
N LEU A 26 -5.83 15.68 -12.46
CA LEU A 26 -6.72 14.65 -11.93
C LEU A 26 -7.81 14.28 -12.95
N VAL A 27 -8.43 13.13 -12.74
CA VAL A 27 -9.64 12.69 -13.44
C VAL A 27 -10.69 12.30 -12.41
N ILE A 28 -11.95 12.64 -12.69
CA ILE A 28 -13.10 12.31 -11.83
C ILE A 28 -13.50 10.86 -12.11
N GLY A 29 -13.41 9.97 -11.12
CA GLY A 29 -13.66 8.54 -11.29
C GLY A 29 -15.06 8.23 -11.81
N GLY A 30 -16.07 8.97 -11.35
CA GLY A 30 -17.46 8.82 -11.81
C GLY A 30 -17.70 9.20 -13.29
N THR A 31 -16.71 9.76 -13.99
CA THR A 31 -16.79 10.02 -15.44
C THR A 31 -16.00 9.01 -16.28
N ILE A 32 -15.27 8.08 -15.66
CA ILE A 32 -14.43 7.09 -16.36
C ILE A 32 -15.27 5.90 -16.83
N PHE A 33 -16.29 5.52 -16.06
CA PHE A 33 -17.06 4.30 -16.29
C PHE A 33 -18.54 4.62 -16.56
N PRO A 34 -19.17 3.97 -17.56
CA PRO A 34 -20.60 4.10 -17.78
C PRO A 34 -21.37 3.29 -16.72
N TYR A 35 -22.10 3.98 -15.85
CA TYR A 35 -22.93 3.35 -14.83
C TYR A 35 -24.41 3.75 -14.93
N ARG A 36 -25.32 2.85 -14.52
CA ARG A 36 -26.74 3.17 -14.34
C ARG A 36 -26.93 4.27 -13.30
N ARG A 37 -28.00 5.07 -13.39
CA ARG A 37 -28.33 6.16 -12.44
C ARG A 37 -28.29 5.70 -10.97
N MET A 38 -28.72 4.46 -10.72
CA MET A 38 -28.65 3.79 -9.41
C MET A 38 -27.26 3.76 -8.76
N HIS A 39 -26.18 3.77 -9.55
CA HIS A 39 -24.80 3.77 -9.04
C HIS A 39 -24.15 5.15 -9.05
N ARG A 40 -24.86 6.21 -9.51
CA ARG A 40 -24.33 7.58 -9.61
C ARG A 40 -24.77 8.50 -8.48
N ALA A 41 -25.97 8.31 -7.93
CA ALA A 41 -26.45 9.14 -6.82
C ALA A 41 -25.62 8.89 -5.56
N THR A 42 -25.18 9.94 -4.88
CA THR A 42 -24.38 9.87 -3.65
C THR A 42 -25.05 10.57 -2.48
N TRP A 43 -26.24 11.12 -2.71
CA TRP A 43 -27.03 11.87 -1.76
C TRP A 43 -28.50 11.76 -2.14
N ILE A 44 -29.36 11.61 -1.13
CA ILE A 44 -30.81 11.59 -1.25
C ILE A 44 -31.36 12.69 -0.33
N SER A 45 -32.35 13.44 -0.80
CA SER A 45 -33.03 14.43 0.03
C SER A 45 -33.77 13.79 1.21
N PRO A 46 -34.01 14.53 2.30
CA PRO A 46 -34.74 14.00 3.46
C PRO A 46 -36.15 13.48 3.16
N ASP A 47 -36.79 13.99 2.11
CA ASP A 47 -38.10 13.55 1.61
C ASP A 47 -38.01 12.34 0.65
N HIS A 48 -36.82 11.80 0.43
CA HIS A 48 -36.52 10.69 -0.48
C HIS A 48 -36.92 10.89 -1.95
N THR A 49 -37.24 12.11 -2.38
CA THR A 49 -37.69 12.40 -3.75
C THR A 49 -36.55 12.78 -4.70
N THR A 50 -35.47 13.35 -4.17
CA THR A 50 -34.41 13.98 -4.96
C THR A 50 -33.09 13.25 -4.74
N GLU A 51 -32.49 12.79 -5.82
CA GLU A 51 -31.16 12.19 -5.83
C GLU A 51 -30.13 13.13 -6.46
N ASN A 52 -28.98 13.30 -5.83
CA ASN A 52 -27.89 14.11 -6.36
C ASN A 52 -26.53 13.39 -6.32
N GLN A 53 -25.62 13.80 -7.20
CA GLN A 53 -24.22 13.37 -7.19
C GLN A 53 -23.36 14.52 -6.66
N ILE A 54 -22.91 14.39 -5.41
CA ILE A 54 -22.10 15.41 -4.72
C ILE A 54 -20.81 14.85 -4.13
N GLY A 55 -20.70 13.52 -4.01
CA GLY A 55 -19.45 12.81 -3.69
C GLY A 55 -18.70 12.44 -4.96
N HIS A 56 -17.41 12.77 -5.03
CA HIS A 56 -16.54 12.44 -6.15
C HIS A 56 -15.22 11.90 -5.64
N ILE A 57 -14.78 10.78 -6.23
CA ILE A 57 -13.41 10.28 -6.08
C ILE A 57 -12.63 10.76 -7.30
N CYS A 58 -11.49 11.41 -7.07
CA CYS A 58 -10.59 11.86 -8.12
C CYS A 58 -9.24 11.15 -7.98
N ILE A 59 -8.60 10.82 -9.10
CA ILE A 59 -7.28 10.20 -9.13
C ILE A 59 -6.37 10.94 -10.10
N ASN A 60 -5.07 10.96 -9.84
CA ASN A 60 -4.10 11.53 -10.76
C ASN A 60 -4.23 10.87 -12.15
N LYS A 61 -4.20 11.68 -13.21
CA LYS A 61 -4.28 11.27 -14.62
C LYS A 61 -3.25 10.17 -14.93
N LYS A 62 -2.05 10.19 -14.34
CA LYS A 62 -1.02 9.13 -14.47
C LYS A 62 -1.52 7.76 -14.00
N PHE A 63 -2.32 7.73 -12.93
CA PHE A 63 -2.83 6.51 -12.33
C PHE A 63 -4.26 6.19 -12.77
N ARG A 64 -4.86 6.91 -13.73
CA ARG A 64 -6.25 6.66 -14.16
C ARG A 64 -6.55 5.21 -14.54
N ARG A 65 -5.55 4.51 -15.08
CA ARG A 65 -5.67 3.10 -15.54
C ARG A 65 -5.61 2.10 -14.40
N THR A 66 -5.21 2.53 -13.19
CA THR A 66 -5.22 1.66 -12.01
C THR A 66 -6.60 1.59 -11.39
N MET A 67 -7.43 2.61 -11.57
CA MET A 67 -8.83 2.60 -11.14
C MET A 67 -9.63 1.65 -12.02
N VAL A 68 -10.34 0.71 -11.38
CA VAL A 68 -11.09 -0.38 -12.04
C VAL A 68 -12.61 -0.14 -11.94
N ASP A 69 -13.07 0.51 -10.87
CA ASP A 69 -14.49 0.81 -10.63
C ASP A 69 -14.59 2.02 -9.69
N VAL A 70 -15.59 2.88 -9.89
CA VAL A 70 -16.06 3.87 -8.93
C VAL A 70 -17.58 3.88 -8.94
N ARG A 71 -18.18 3.50 -7.81
CA ARG A 71 -19.64 3.41 -7.70
C ARG A 71 -20.16 3.83 -6.33
N SER A 72 -21.40 4.31 -6.31
CA SER A 72 -22.13 4.48 -5.06
C SER A 72 -22.76 3.17 -4.58
N ARG A 73 -22.79 2.97 -3.26
CA ARG A 73 -23.39 1.82 -2.56
C ARG A 73 -24.63 2.28 -1.79
N ARG A 74 -25.82 1.97 -2.33
CA ARG A 74 -27.11 2.31 -1.71
C ARG A 74 -27.50 1.41 -0.53
N GLY A 75 -27.03 0.16 -0.51
CA GLY A 75 -27.41 -0.84 0.50
C GLY A 75 -26.55 -0.82 1.77
N GLY A 76 -25.63 0.12 1.91
CA GLY A 76 -24.90 0.33 3.17
C GLY A 76 -25.63 1.39 3.97
N ASP A 77 -26.23 1.00 5.09
CA ASP A 77 -26.80 1.97 6.03
C ASP A 77 -25.68 2.63 6.82
N ILE A 78 -25.60 3.95 6.71
CA ILE A 78 -24.63 4.78 7.44
C ILE A 78 -25.32 5.87 8.28
N ALA A 79 -26.64 5.75 8.50
CA ALA A 79 -27.45 6.75 9.19
C ALA A 79 -27.24 8.19 8.67
N SER A 80 -27.01 8.34 7.36
CA SER A 80 -26.85 9.62 6.67
C SER A 80 -27.66 9.63 5.39
N ASP A 81 -28.04 10.84 4.99
CA ASP A 81 -28.60 11.19 3.68
C ASP A 81 -27.62 10.95 2.50
N HIS A 82 -26.37 10.56 2.79
CA HIS A 82 -25.36 10.18 1.81
C HIS A 82 -25.27 8.67 1.57
N HIS A 83 -24.99 8.30 0.32
CA HIS A 83 -24.53 6.97 -0.01
C HIS A 83 -23.01 6.91 -0.08
N LEU A 84 -22.43 5.82 0.42
CA LEU A 84 -20.99 5.57 0.30
C LEU A 84 -20.55 5.54 -1.17
N VAL A 85 -19.43 6.20 -1.48
CA VAL A 85 -18.78 6.12 -2.79
C VAL A 85 -17.52 5.29 -2.63
N VAL A 86 -17.42 4.20 -3.39
CA VAL A 86 -16.32 3.24 -3.28
C VAL A 86 -15.56 3.20 -4.61
N SER A 87 -14.23 3.22 -4.53
CA SER A 87 -13.34 3.02 -5.66
C SER A 87 -12.57 1.72 -5.50
N ASN A 88 -12.54 0.89 -6.54
CA ASN A 88 -11.63 -0.25 -6.63
C ASN A 88 -10.44 0.13 -7.51
N SER A 89 -9.22 -0.16 -7.04
CA SER A 89 -7.99 0.18 -7.76
C SER A 89 -6.98 -0.97 -7.71
N LYS A 90 -6.33 -1.25 -8.83
CA LYS A 90 -5.24 -2.23 -8.97
C LYS A 90 -3.91 -1.52 -9.16
N LEU A 91 -3.10 -1.47 -8.12
CA LEU A 91 -1.77 -0.86 -8.16
C LEU A 91 -0.71 -1.92 -8.49
N LYS A 92 0.19 -1.59 -9.42
CA LYS A 92 1.43 -2.34 -9.65
C LYS A 92 2.58 -1.52 -9.09
N LEU A 93 3.02 -1.85 -7.89
CA LEU A 93 4.12 -1.15 -7.23
C LEU A 93 5.46 -1.73 -7.69
N LYS A 94 6.42 -0.86 -8.02
CA LYS A 94 7.81 -1.28 -8.22
C LYS A 94 8.43 -1.49 -6.85
N LYS A 95 9.04 -2.65 -6.63
CA LYS A 95 9.88 -2.88 -5.45
C LYS A 95 11.06 -1.93 -5.52
N ASN A 96 11.15 -0.99 -4.58
CA ASN A 96 12.35 -0.17 -4.44
C ASN A 96 13.36 -1.00 -3.66
N TRP A 97 14.37 -1.52 -4.36
CA TRP A 97 15.52 -2.09 -3.69
C TRP A 97 16.38 -0.91 -3.25
N THR A 98 16.46 -0.65 -1.95
CA THR A 98 17.42 0.31 -1.43
C THR A 98 18.81 -0.27 -1.70
N THR A 99 19.46 0.19 -2.77
CA THR A 99 20.84 -0.16 -3.10
C THR A 99 21.71 0.18 -1.89
N GLY A 100 22.19 -0.85 -1.19
CA GLY A 100 23.12 -0.68 -0.06
C GLY A 100 22.56 -0.82 1.36
N GLN A 101 21.36 -1.37 1.57
CA GLN A 101 21.05 -1.85 2.93
C GLN A 101 21.71 -3.21 3.12
N THR A 102 22.76 -3.20 3.95
CA THR A 102 23.53 -4.33 4.53
C THR A 102 22.80 -5.66 4.35
N ALA A 103 23.46 -6.64 3.72
CA ALA A 103 22.98 -8.02 3.56
C ALA A 103 21.99 -8.35 4.68
N LEU A 104 20.70 -8.55 4.33
CA LEU A 104 19.60 -8.71 5.27
C LEU A 104 20.11 -9.42 6.52
N GLN A 105 20.29 -8.68 7.62
CA GLN A 105 20.90 -9.21 8.83
C GLN A 105 19.93 -10.27 9.36
N MET A 106 20.16 -11.50 8.94
CA MET A 106 19.26 -12.60 9.19
C MET A 106 19.53 -13.07 10.61
N PHE A 107 18.60 -12.76 11.51
CA PHE A 107 18.65 -13.24 12.87
C PHE A 107 18.28 -14.71 12.94
N ASN A 108 18.93 -15.47 13.81
CA ASN A 108 18.63 -16.88 13.99
C ASN A 108 17.34 -17.06 14.78
N THR A 109 16.18 -16.96 14.11
CA THR A 109 14.87 -17.11 14.76
C THR A 109 14.64 -18.52 15.34
N ALA A 110 15.45 -19.52 14.97
CA ALA A 110 15.40 -20.84 15.59
C ALA A 110 15.67 -20.79 17.12
N VAL A 111 16.42 -19.79 17.60
CA VAL A 111 16.70 -19.57 19.03
C VAL A 111 15.41 -19.32 19.82
N LEU A 112 14.38 -18.74 19.19
CA LEU A 112 13.08 -18.49 19.82
C LEU A 112 12.25 -19.76 20.07
N ARG A 113 12.70 -20.94 19.62
CA ARG A 113 12.06 -22.21 19.98
C ARG A 113 12.28 -22.57 21.45
N HIS A 114 13.29 -22.01 22.09
CA HIS A 114 13.54 -22.20 23.52
C HIS A 114 12.71 -21.20 24.33
N THR A 115 11.85 -21.71 25.20
CA THR A 115 10.93 -20.89 26.03
C THR A 115 11.66 -19.80 26.81
N ASN A 116 12.83 -20.10 27.36
CA ASN A 116 13.63 -19.12 28.11
C ASN A 116 14.09 -17.95 27.23
N LYS A 117 14.61 -18.24 26.03
CA LYS A 117 15.06 -17.22 25.06
C LYS A 117 13.90 -16.41 24.49
N LEU A 118 12.74 -17.04 24.30
CA LEU A 118 11.53 -16.35 23.88
C LEU A 118 11.02 -15.38 24.96
N ASN A 119 11.07 -15.77 26.23
CA ASN A 119 10.71 -14.89 27.33
C ASN A 119 11.71 -13.74 27.49
N GLU A 120 13.01 -14.02 27.38
CA GLU A 120 14.07 -13.00 27.36
C GLU A 120 13.84 -11.97 26.24
N PHE A 121 13.54 -12.44 25.02
CA PHE A 121 13.19 -11.57 23.89
C PHE A 121 11.97 -10.70 24.18
N LYS A 122 10.88 -11.29 24.69
CA LYS A 122 9.65 -10.55 25.03
C LYS A 122 9.93 -9.47 26.07
N THR A 123 10.67 -9.80 27.13
CA THR A 123 11.02 -8.85 28.19
C THR A 123 11.87 -7.71 27.65
N ALA A 124 12.94 -8.02 26.91
CA ALA A 124 13.83 -7.01 26.33
C ALA A 124 13.07 -6.09 25.36
N LEU A 125 12.20 -6.66 24.52
CA LEU A 125 11.37 -5.89 23.59
C LEU A 125 10.42 -4.96 24.34
N ASN A 126 9.67 -5.49 25.31
CA ASN A 126 8.70 -4.71 26.08
C ASN A 126 9.38 -3.55 26.81
N ASN A 127 10.52 -3.79 27.44
CA ASN A 127 11.27 -2.75 28.15
C ASN A 127 11.69 -1.61 27.21
N ARG A 128 12.18 -1.94 26.01
CA ARG A 128 12.59 -0.94 25.01
C ARG A 128 11.41 -0.17 24.42
N PHE A 129 10.29 -0.85 24.16
CA PHE A 129 9.08 -0.19 23.69
C PHE A 129 8.46 0.71 24.76
N GLN A 130 8.56 0.34 26.03
CA GLN A 130 8.13 1.20 27.14
C GLN A 130 8.97 2.49 27.16
N ALA A 131 10.30 2.37 27.14
CA ALA A 131 11.19 3.53 27.07
C ALA A 131 10.93 4.40 25.82
N LEU A 132 10.67 3.77 24.67
CA LEU A 132 10.35 4.47 23.43
C LEU A 132 9.01 5.23 23.54
N GLN A 133 7.97 4.63 24.13
CA GLN A 133 6.69 5.31 24.34
C GLN A 133 6.83 6.54 25.23
N ASP A 134 7.67 6.46 26.27
CA ASP A 134 7.88 7.58 27.18
C ASP A 134 8.65 8.72 26.48
N GLN A 135 9.65 8.39 25.65
CA GLN A 135 10.32 9.37 24.78
C GLN A 135 9.36 10.05 23.78
N LEU A 136 8.44 9.29 23.18
CA LEU A 136 7.48 9.82 22.20
C LEU A 136 6.42 10.73 22.82
N LYS A 137 6.15 10.61 24.14
CA LYS A 137 5.25 11.53 24.85
C LYS A 137 5.90 12.86 25.16
N GLU A 138 7.22 12.88 25.33
CA GLU A 138 8.00 14.07 25.72
C GLU A 138 8.49 14.88 24.52
N GLN A 139 8.68 14.25 23.35
CA GLN A 139 9.34 14.87 22.20
C GLN A 139 8.44 14.94 20.96
N GLU A 140 8.26 16.14 20.41
CA GLU A 140 7.56 16.34 19.14
C GLU A 140 8.47 15.89 17.97
N THR A 141 8.19 14.71 17.43
CA THR A 141 9.02 14.01 16.44
C THR A 141 8.25 13.79 15.14
N THR A 142 8.95 13.72 14.01
CA THR A 142 8.30 13.46 12.71
C THR A 142 7.88 11.99 12.60
N MET A 143 6.92 11.68 11.72
CA MET A 143 6.48 10.30 11.49
C MET A 143 7.61 9.39 10.98
N GLU A 144 8.52 9.94 10.17
CA GLU A 144 9.72 9.26 9.69
C GLU A 144 10.70 8.93 10.84
N ASP A 145 10.87 9.83 11.79
CA ASP A 145 11.71 9.61 12.97
C ASP A 145 11.10 8.55 13.88
N ASN A 146 9.78 8.58 14.09
CA ASN A 146 9.06 7.57 14.86
C ASN A 146 9.23 6.17 14.27
N TRP A 147 9.09 6.07 12.94
CA TRP A 147 9.30 4.81 12.23
C TRP A 147 10.74 4.31 12.39
N ARG A 148 11.73 5.21 12.33
CA ARG A 148 13.15 4.86 12.52
C ARG A 148 13.39 4.32 13.94
N SER A 149 12.87 4.97 14.97
CA SER A 149 13.04 4.53 16.36
C SER A 149 12.38 3.17 16.65
N ILE A 150 11.19 2.91 16.08
CA ILE A 150 10.54 1.58 16.17
C ILE A 150 11.42 0.50 15.54
N LYS A 151 11.94 0.78 14.34
CA LYS A 151 12.81 -0.16 13.61
C LYS A 151 14.10 -0.43 14.39
N GLU A 152 14.68 0.58 15.03
CA GLU A 152 15.88 0.46 15.87
C GLU A 152 15.61 -0.37 17.13
N ALA A 153 14.50 -0.13 17.84
CA ALA A 153 14.12 -0.92 19.02
C ALA A 153 13.92 -2.41 18.70
N LEU A 154 13.33 -2.73 17.55
CA LEU A 154 13.19 -4.11 17.08
C LEU A 154 14.54 -4.72 16.69
N THR A 155 15.33 -4.01 15.88
CA THR A 155 16.59 -4.52 15.33
C THR A 155 17.62 -4.75 16.44
N SER A 156 17.74 -3.82 17.37
CA SER A 156 18.62 -3.95 18.53
C SER A 156 18.22 -5.13 19.42
N THR A 157 16.93 -5.45 19.56
CA THR A 157 16.46 -6.56 20.42
C THR A 157 16.80 -7.89 19.78
N CYS A 158 16.61 -7.96 18.46
CA CYS A 158 17.07 -9.11 17.69
C CYS A 158 18.58 -9.30 17.75
N GLN A 159 19.38 -8.23 17.68
CA GLN A 159 20.84 -8.30 17.79
C GLN A 159 21.29 -8.83 19.15
N GLU A 160 20.67 -8.35 20.23
CA GLU A 160 20.99 -8.76 21.61
C GLU A 160 20.64 -10.22 21.88
N VAL A 161 19.43 -10.66 21.49
CA VAL A 161 18.90 -11.96 21.94
C VAL A 161 19.12 -13.08 20.93
N LEU A 162 19.09 -12.79 19.63
CA LEU A 162 19.04 -13.82 18.58
C LEU A 162 20.38 -14.10 17.90
N ALA A 163 21.37 -13.20 18.07
CA ALA A 163 22.63 -13.17 17.35
C ALA A 163 22.47 -13.16 15.81
N SER A 164 23.45 -12.57 15.11
CA SER A 164 23.40 -12.47 13.65
C SER A 164 24.00 -13.71 12.99
N ARG A 165 23.35 -14.27 11.96
CA ARG A 165 24.03 -15.18 11.05
C ARG A 165 24.94 -14.38 10.11
N SER A 166 26.24 -14.64 10.09
CA SER A 166 27.07 -14.23 8.95
C SER A 166 26.70 -15.16 7.79
N THR A 167 26.14 -14.58 6.73
CA THR A 167 26.00 -15.33 5.48
C THR A 167 27.23 -14.99 4.65
N THR A 168 28.28 -15.83 4.72
CA THR A 168 29.27 -15.85 3.64
C THR A 168 28.52 -16.29 2.40
N ILE A 169 28.32 -15.37 1.45
CA ILE A 169 27.72 -15.69 0.17
C ILE A 169 28.69 -16.65 -0.53
N ARG A 170 28.42 -17.95 -0.48
CA ARG A 170 29.09 -18.92 -1.35
C ARG A 170 28.44 -18.76 -2.72
N ASN A 171 29.13 -18.09 -3.64
CA ASN A 171 28.74 -17.98 -5.03
C ASN A 171 28.84 -19.36 -5.70
N ASP A 172 27.86 -20.22 -5.49
CA ASP A 172 27.76 -21.53 -6.16
C ASP A 172 27.27 -21.41 -7.62
N PHE A 173 27.15 -20.18 -8.17
CA PHE A 173 26.60 -19.91 -9.49
C PHE A 173 27.58 -20.17 -10.66
N TYR A 174 28.87 -20.38 -10.41
CA TYR A 174 29.89 -20.60 -11.46
C TYR A 174 30.52 -21.99 -11.43
N ARG A 175 29.76 -23.06 -11.17
CA ARG A 175 30.32 -24.43 -11.25
C ARG A 175 29.60 -25.42 -12.17
N ASN A 176 28.53 -25.04 -12.87
CA ASN A 176 27.75 -26.00 -13.66
C ASN A 176 27.44 -25.54 -15.10
N THR A 177 28.46 -25.12 -15.85
CA THR A 177 28.34 -24.92 -17.32
C THR A 177 29.58 -25.37 -18.10
N GLY A 178 30.31 -26.40 -17.64
CA GLY A 178 31.58 -26.79 -18.26
C GLY A 178 31.90 -28.28 -18.35
N GLN A 179 30.92 -29.19 -18.21
CA GLN A 179 31.19 -30.64 -18.33
C GLN A 179 30.20 -31.42 -19.22
N ASP A 180 29.38 -30.74 -20.03
CA ASP A 180 28.36 -31.40 -20.86
C ASP A 180 28.63 -31.28 -22.38
N GLN A 181 29.87 -31.02 -22.80
CA GLN A 181 30.26 -30.94 -24.21
C GLN A 181 31.39 -31.89 -24.63
N SER A 182 31.70 -32.91 -23.83
CA SER A 182 32.74 -33.91 -24.20
C SER A 182 32.21 -35.33 -24.35
N LYS A 183 30.90 -35.52 -24.57
CA LYS A 183 30.31 -36.86 -24.73
C LYS A 183 29.58 -37.11 -26.06
N GLU A 184 29.61 -36.19 -27.02
CA GLU A 184 28.89 -36.34 -28.30
C GLU A 184 29.80 -36.41 -29.54
N GLU A 185 31.10 -36.71 -29.39
CA GLU A 185 32.04 -36.87 -30.52
C GLU A 185 32.71 -38.26 -30.62
N GLN A 186 32.23 -39.27 -29.86
CA GLN A 186 32.83 -40.61 -29.86
C GLN A 186 31.86 -41.74 -30.28
N GLU A 187 30.76 -41.43 -30.98
CA GLU A 187 29.89 -42.46 -31.59
C GLU A 187 29.96 -42.51 -33.13
N ASP A 188 30.63 -41.56 -33.81
CA ASP A 188 30.77 -41.53 -35.27
C ASP A 188 32.04 -42.20 -35.83
N ARG A 189 32.64 -43.14 -35.07
CA ARG A 189 33.68 -44.05 -35.60
C ARG A 189 33.45 -45.47 -35.10
N ASN A 190 32.54 -46.17 -35.75
CA ASN A 190 32.62 -47.61 -36.05
C ASN A 190 31.72 -47.96 -37.24
#